data_AF-A0A8B7PIF4-F1
#
_entry.id   AF-A0A8B7PIF4-F1
#
_cell.length_a   1.000
_cell.length_b   1.000
_cell.length_c   1.000
_cell.angle_alpha   90.00
_cell.angle_beta   90.00
_cell.angle_gamma   90.00
#
_symmetry.space_group_name_H-M   'P 1'
#
loop_
_entity.id
_entity.type
_entity.pdbx_description
1 polymer ?
#
loop_
_entity_poly.entity_id
_entity_poly.type
_entity_poly.pdbx_seq_one_letter_code
_entity_poly.pdbx_strand_id
1 'polypeptide(L)'
;QYGKDDSIYPTDPKKRALVDRFLYYDMGLHETFRAWAHPVMKENALPDPEKKEKLHEAIDKLEQHFKRNSTKFVVGDSVSVADHTLACAITTYRELGVDLTRHPEVEAWLQRCADTMPGYEEICLEGARQMAAKFKPMLSRTK
;
A
#
# COMPACT_ATOMS: atom_id res chain seq x y z
N GLN A 1 -28.27 -6.47 3.16
CA GLN A 1 -27.12 -6.57 2.22
C GLN A 1 -26.59 -5.16 2.03
N TYR A 2 -25.28 -4.93 2.19
CA TYR A 2 -24.69 -3.59 2.25
C TYR A 2 -23.93 -3.18 0.97
N GLY A 3 -23.60 -4.12 0.08
CA GLY A 3 -23.03 -3.82 -1.24
C GLY A 3 -24.10 -3.50 -2.27
N LYS A 4 -23.86 -2.49 -3.12
CA LYS A 4 -24.72 -2.18 -4.28
C LYS A 4 -24.61 -3.27 -5.34
N ASP A 5 -23.42 -3.86 -5.49
CA ASP A 5 -23.11 -5.04 -6.28
C ASP A 5 -21.87 -5.76 -5.69
N ASP A 6 -21.55 -6.94 -6.21
CA ASP A 6 -20.39 -7.75 -5.82
C ASP A 6 -19.14 -7.44 -6.69
N SER A 7 -19.10 -6.29 -7.39
CA SER A 7 -18.07 -6.03 -8.40
C SER A 7 -16.66 -5.95 -7.82
N ILE A 8 -16.51 -5.34 -6.64
CA ILE A 8 -15.22 -5.16 -5.96
C ILE A 8 -14.82 -6.38 -5.10
N TYR A 9 -15.77 -7.28 -4.82
CA TYR A 9 -15.51 -8.50 -4.05
C TYR A 9 -16.29 -9.69 -4.64
N PRO A 10 -15.76 -10.29 -5.72
CA PRO A 10 -16.49 -11.23 -6.56
C PRO A 10 -16.96 -12.47 -5.80
N THR A 11 -18.07 -13.06 -6.24
CA THR A 11 -18.63 -14.30 -5.67
C THR A 11 -18.03 -15.58 -6.25
N ASP A 12 -17.43 -15.49 -7.44
CA ASP A 12 -16.67 -16.61 -8.02
C ASP A 12 -15.54 -17.03 -7.08
N PRO A 13 -15.51 -18.29 -6.61
CA PRO A 13 -14.55 -18.72 -5.59
C PRO A 13 -13.09 -18.53 -5.98
N LYS A 14 -12.74 -18.71 -7.27
CA LYS A 14 -11.36 -18.58 -7.74
C LYS A 14 -10.92 -17.13 -7.73
N LYS A 15 -11.76 -16.21 -8.24
CA LYS A 15 -11.48 -14.78 -8.20
C LYS A 15 -11.43 -14.25 -6.77
N ARG A 16 -12.37 -14.67 -5.92
CA ARG A 16 -12.40 -14.30 -4.49
C ARG A 16 -11.13 -14.72 -3.78
N ALA A 17 -10.66 -15.95 -3.99
CA ALA A 17 -9.42 -16.44 -3.39
C ALA A 17 -8.18 -15.59 -3.78
N LEU A 18 -8.15 -15.04 -4.99
CA LEU A 18 -7.08 -14.13 -5.40
C LEU A 18 -7.18 -12.77 -4.70
N VAL A 19 -8.39 -12.23 -4.53
CA VAL A 19 -8.62 -11.00 -3.76
C VAL A 19 -8.19 -11.20 -2.30
N ASP A 20 -8.64 -12.28 -1.67
CA ASP A 20 -8.27 -12.63 -0.29
C ASP A 20 -6.76 -12.78 -0.12
N ARG A 21 -6.08 -13.43 -1.09
CA ARG A 21 -4.62 -13.55 -1.08
C ARG A 21 -3.94 -12.19 -1.01
N PHE A 22 -4.45 -11.19 -1.75
CA PHE A 22 -3.88 -9.84 -1.72
C PHE A 22 -4.24 -9.06 -0.46
N LEU A 23 -5.40 -9.30 0.15
CA LEU A 23 -5.74 -8.76 1.47
C LEU A 23 -4.79 -9.31 2.56
N TYR A 24 -4.47 -10.61 2.53
CA TYR A 24 -3.48 -11.17 3.45
C TYR A 24 -2.05 -10.69 3.16
N TYR A 25 -1.71 -10.48 1.88
CA TYR A 25 -0.45 -9.85 1.51
C TYR A 25 -0.36 -8.43 2.07
N ASP A 26 -1.43 -7.63 1.98
CA ASP A 26 -1.50 -6.28 2.55
C ASP A 26 -1.28 -6.28 4.06
N MET A 27 -1.87 -7.24 4.78
CA MET A 27 -1.59 -7.42 6.21
C MET A 27 -0.09 -7.67 6.47
N GLY A 28 0.55 -8.56 5.70
CA GLY A 28 1.98 -8.83 5.82
C GLY A 28 2.86 -7.63 5.45
N LEU A 29 2.47 -6.88 4.43
CA LEU A 29 3.12 -5.62 4.04
C LEU A 29 3.02 -4.60 5.18
N HIS A 30 1.84 -4.46 5.78
CA HIS A 30 1.61 -3.57 6.92
C HIS A 30 2.50 -3.94 8.12
N GLU A 31 2.73 -5.22 8.40
CA GLU A 31 3.67 -5.64 9.44
C GLU A 31 5.10 -5.12 9.21
N THR A 32 5.60 -5.19 7.97
CA THR A 32 6.93 -4.65 7.64
C THR A 32 7.00 -3.14 7.80
N PHE A 33 5.92 -2.43 7.46
CA PHE A 33 5.81 -0.99 7.71
C PHE A 33 5.79 -0.67 9.20
N ARG A 34 4.98 -1.39 10.00
CA ARG A 34 4.92 -1.18 11.46
C ARG A 34 6.29 -1.40 12.10
N ALA A 35 7.02 -2.43 11.68
CA ALA A 35 8.36 -2.71 12.20
C ALA A 35 9.36 -1.57 11.94
N TRP A 36 9.19 -0.82 10.85
CA TRP A 36 10.02 0.36 10.53
C TRP A 36 9.52 1.64 11.21
N ALA A 37 8.22 1.94 11.11
CA ALA A 37 7.68 3.24 11.49
C ALA A 37 7.27 3.33 12.97
N HIS A 38 6.81 2.24 13.59
CA HIS A 38 6.29 2.27 14.98
C HIS A 38 7.36 2.68 16.01
N PRO A 39 8.59 2.14 16.00
CA PRO A 39 9.62 2.54 16.97
C PRO A 39 9.95 4.04 16.86
N VAL A 40 9.99 4.58 15.64
CA VAL A 40 10.23 6.02 15.40
C VAL A 40 9.08 6.87 15.95
N MET A 41 7.83 6.43 15.73
CA MET A 41 6.62 7.16 16.16
C MET A 41 6.34 7.10 17.65
N LYS A 42 6.56 5.96 18.30
CA LYS A 42 6.08 5.67 19.67
C LYS A 42 7.17 5.56 20.70
N GLU A 43 8.38 5.19 20.29
CA GLU A 43 9.49 4.90 21.20
C GLU A 43 10.64 5.92 21.04
N ASN A 44 10.46 6.93 20.18
CA ASN A 44 11.48 7.93 19.87
C ASN A 44 12.81 7.32 19.38
N ALA A 45 12.74 6.12 18.77
CA ALA A 45 13.89 5.45 18.20
C ALA A 45 14.37 6.16 16.92
N LEU A 46 15.65 5.98 16.59
CA LEU A 46 16.18 6.39 15.29
C LEU A 46 15.61 5.48 14.18
N PRO A 47 15.46 5.98 12.94
CA PRO A 47 15.01 5.16 11.82
C PRO A 47 16.02 4.04 11.53
N ASP A 48 15.53 2.81 11.41
CA ASP A 48 16.33 1.62 11.12
C ASP A 48 16.34 1.35 9.60
N PRO A 49 17.49 1.47 8.91
CA PRO A 49 17.60 1.22 7.48
C PRO A 49 17.29 -0.23 7.09
N GLU A 50 17.63 -1.21 7.93
CA GLU A 50 17.37 -2.63 7.64
C GLU A 50 15.86 -2.92 7.68
N LYS A 51 15.12 -2.31 8.60
CA LYS A 51 13.66 -2.42 8.64
C LYS A 51 13.01 -1.73 7.44
N LYS A 52 13.55 -0.59 7.02
CA LYS A 52 13.09 0.11 5.81
C LYS A 52 13.33 -0.75 4.57
N GLU A 53 14.47 -1.43 4.48
CA GLU A 53 14.76 -2.32 3.36
C GLU A 53 13.81 -3.53 3.33
N LYS A 54 13.45 -4.12 4.47
CA LYS A 54 12.44 -5.19 4.51
C LYS A 54 11.06 -4.75 4.02
N LEU A 55 10.69 -3.49 4.24
CA LEU A 55 9.48 -2.91 3.66
C LEU A 55 9.61 -2.79 2.14
N HIS A 56 10.77 -2.36 1.64
CA HIS A 56 11.02 -2.35 0.19
C HIS A 56 10.98 -3.76 -0.42
N GLU A 57 11.61 -4.76 0.18
CA GLU A 57 11.53 -6.16 -0.27
C GLU A 57 10.08 -6.68 -0.31
N ALA A 58 9.22 -6.20 0.59
CA ALA A 58 7.81 -6.53 0.55
C ALA A 58 7.11 -5.88 -0.65
N ILE A 59 7.36 -4.59 -0.93
CA ILE A 59 6.84 -3.86 -2.10
C ILE A 59 7.39 -4.45 -3.41
N ASP A 60 8.65 -4.91 -3.43
CA ASP A 60 9.27 -5.58 -4.57
C ASP A 60 8.46 -6.81 -5.02
N LYS A 61 7.78 -7.50 -4.10
CA LYS A 61 6.90 -8.64 -4.47
C LYS A 61 5.68 -8.18 -5.24
N LEU A 62 5.13 -7.00 -4.91
CA LEU A 62 4.02 -6.41 -5.66
C LEU A 62 4.49 -5.88 -7.02
N GLU A 63 5.65 -5.24 -7.07
CA GLU A 63 6.32 -4.83 -8.31
C GLU A 63 6.55 -6.03 -9.23
N GLN A 64 7.08 -7.13 -8.71
CA GLN A 64 7.25 -8.38 -9.45
C GLN A 64 5.93 -9.01 -9.89
N HIS A 65 4.86 -8.87 -9.09
CA HIS A 65 3.52 -9.32 -9.48
C HIS A 65 3.05 -8.59 -10.74
N PHE A 66 3.14 -7.26 -10.79
CA PHE A 66 2.75 -6.50 -11.99
C PHE A 66 3.67 -6.77 -13.19
N LYS A 67 4.98 -6.94 -12.97
CA LYS A 67 5.90 -7.32 -14.07
C LYS A 67 5.56 -8.68 -14.69
N ARG A 68 5.08 -9.63 -13.88
CA ARG A 68 4.74 -10.99 -14.34
C ARG A 68 3.34 -11.11 -14.91
N ASN A 69 2.44 -10.22 -14.52
CA ASN A 69 1.03 -10.27 -14.89
C ASN A 69 0.65 -8.97 -15.60
N SER A 70 0.21 -9.08 -16.86
CA SER A 70 -0.30 -7.94 -17.62
C SER A 70 -1.72 -7.53 -17.19
N THR A 71 -1.92 -7.28 -15.90
CA THR A 71 -3.21 -6.91 -15.30
C THR A 71 -3.21 -5.45 -14.87
N LYS A 72 -4.35 -4.75 -15.03
CA LYS A 72 -4.47 -3.34 -14.64
C LYS A 72 -4.43 -3.14 -13.11
N PHE A 73 -5.01 -4.09 -12.39
CA PHE A 73 -5.18 -4.12 -10.93
C PHE A 73 -4.60 -5.40 -10.35
N VAL A 74 -4.59 -5.55 -9.02
CA VAL A 74 -3.92 -6.70 -8.37
C VAL A 74 -4.57 -8.04 -8.74
N VAL A 75 -5.88 -8.03 -9.05
CA VAL A 75 -6.66 -9.22 -9.45
C VAL A 75 -7.38 -8.97 -10.78
N GLY A 76 -6.60 -8.78 -11.86
CA GLY A 76 -7.13 -8.65 -13.21
C GLY A 76 -7.36 -7.20 -13.64
N ASP A 77 -8.38 -6.99 -14.48
CA ASP A 77 -8.59 -5.69 -15.14
C ASP A 77 -9.65 -4.79 -14.48
N SER A 78 -10.30 -5.28 -13.43
CA SER A 78 -11.27 -4.54 -12.63
C SER A 78 -10.73 -4.30 -11.23
N VAL A 79 -11.03 -3.11 -10.69
CA VAL A 79 -10.66 -2.75 -9.31
C VAL A 79 -11.37 -3.66 -8.32
N SER A 80 -10.66 -4.08 -7.28
CA SER A 80 -11.17 -4.90 -6.18
C SER A 80 -10.98 -4.22 -4.83
N VAL A 81 -11.57 -4.77 -3.77
CA VAL A 81 -11.31 -4.32 -2.40
C VAL A 81 -9.83 -4.43 -2.01
N ALA A 82 -9.09 -5.41 -2.57
CA ALA A 82 -7.65 -5.52 -2.32
C ALA A 82 -6.86 -4.35 -2.91
N ASP A 83 -7.29 -3.81 -4.06
CA ASP A 83 -6.67 -2.59 -4.60
C ASP A 83 -6.88 -1.40 -3.67
N HIS A 84 -8.07 -1.26 -3.07
CA HIS A 84 -8.37 -0.14 -2.16
C HIS A 84 -7.47 -0.15 -0.93
N THR A 85 -7.32 -1.30 -0.26
CA THR A 85 -6.52 -1.37 0.97
C THR A 85 -5.03 -1.16 0.67
N LEU A 86 -4.50 -1.85 -0.34
CA LEU A 86 -3.11 -1.71 -0.76
C LEU A 86 -2.80 -0.29 -1.23
N ALA A 87 -3.70 0.34 -2.00
CA ALA A 87 -3.45 1.67 -2.54
C ALA A 87 -3.38 2.69 -1.41
N CYS A 88 -4.29 2.64 -0.43
CA CYS A 88 -4.21 3.48 0.76
C CYS A 88 -2.94 3.22 1.59
N ALA A 89 -2.55 1.95 1.78
CA ALA A 89 -1.33 1.59 2.49
C ALA A 89 -0.07 2.15 1.81
N ILE A 90 0.13 1.85 0.53
CA ILE A 90 1.33 2.25 -0.22
C ILE A 90 1.37 3.77 -0.41
N THR A 91 0.23 4.44 -0.59
CA THR A 91 0.15 5.91 -0.60
C THR A 91 0.65 6.48 0.71
N THR A 92 0.21 5.92 1.85
CA THR A 92 0.71 6.32 3.17
C THR A 92 2.23 6.15 3.26
N TYR A 93 2.75 5.01 2.83
CA TYR A 93 4.20 4.73 2.89
C TYR A 93 5.01 5.71 2.04
N ARG A 94 4.54 5.99 0.82
CA ARG A 94 5.15 6.99 -0.07
C ARG A 94 5.17 8.36 0.57
N GLU A 95 4.02 8.83 1.09
CA GLU A 95 3.93 10.13 1.74
C GLU A 95 4.84 10.22 2.97
N LEU A 96 5.06 9.13 3.70
CA LEU A 96 5.97 9.05 4.85
C LEU A 96 7.46 9.00 4.48
N GLY A 97 7.80 8.92 3.19
CA GLY A 97 9.18 8.97 2.70
C GLY A 97 9.79 7.60 2.33
N VAL A 98 8.95 6.60 2.04
CA VAL A 98 9.39 5.39 1.33
C VAL A 98 9.52 5.71 -0.15
N ASP A 99 10.72 5.57 -0.69
CA ASP A 99 10.99 5.88 -2.09
C ASP A 99 10.49 4.77 -3.02
N LEU A 100 9.58 5.10 -3.92
CA LEU A 100 9.03 4.16 -4.89
C LEU A 100 9.71 4.21 -6.26
N THR A 101 10.80 4.97 -6.44
CA THR A 101 11.53 5.04 -7.73
C THR A 101 11.93 3.68 -8.30
N ARG A 102 12.25 2.69 -7.46
CA ARG A 102 12.55 1.30 -7.89
C ARG A 102 11.33 0.44 -8.21
N HIS A 103 10.11 0.94 -7.98
CA HIS A 103 8.83 0.25 -8.19
C HIS A 103 7.92 0.97 -9.22
N PRO A 104 8.38 1.13 -10.47
CA PRO A 104 7.62 1.87 -11.49
C PRO A 104 6.25 1.25 -11.82
N GLU A 105 6.10 -0.07 -11.76
CA GLU A 105 4.78 -0.70 -12.01
C GLU A 105 3.82 -0.43 -10.86
N VAL A 106 4.31 -0.41 -9.62
CA VAL A 106 3.53 -0.01 -8.45
C VAL A 106 3.12 1.47 -8.54
N GLU A 107 4.01 2.38 -8.94
CA GLU A 107 3.64 3.80 -9.14
C GLU A 107 2.58 3.95 -10.25
N ALA A 108 2.75 3.24 -11.38
CA ALA A 108 1.76 3.26 -12.45
C ALA A 108 0.40 2.69 -12.00
N TRP A 109 0.41 1.64 -11.17
CA TRP A 109 -0.81 1.08 -10.57
C TRP A 109 -1.45 2.04 -9.56
N LEU A 110 -0.67 2.72 -8.71
CA LEU A 110 -1.19 3.73 -7.80
C LEU A 110 -1.89 4.87 -8.55
N GLN A 111 -1.32 5.33 -9.67
CA GLN A 111 -1.97 6.34 -10.50
C GLN A 111 -3.32 5.83 -11.04
N ARG A 112 -3.37 4.59 -11.55
CA ARG A 112 -4.64 3.96 -11.99
C ARG A 112 -5.66 3.87 -10.86
N CYS A 113 -5.23 3.54 -9.65
CA CYS A 113 -6.09 3.53 -8.46
C CYS A 113 -6.63 4.94 -8.17
N ALA A 114 -5.79 5.96 -8.18
CA ALA A 114 -6.21 7.35 -7.98
C ALA A 114 -7.24 7.81 -9.02
N ASP A 115 -7.05 7.43 -10.28
CA ASP A 115 -7.95 7.80 -11.38
C ASP A 115 -9.30 7.04 -11.35
N THR A 116 -9.31 5.83 -10.76
CA THR A 116 -10.47 4.92 -10.83
C THR A 116 -11.29 4.89 -9.54
N MET A 117 -10.66 5.08 -8.37
CA MET A 117 -11.32 4.91 -7.07
C MET A 117 -12.01 6.21 -6.62
N PRO A 118 -13.34 6.20 -6.45
CA PRO A 118 -14.05 7.35 -5.90
C PRO A 118 -13.54 7.71 -4.49
N GLY A 119 -13.23 8.97 -4.26
CA GLY A 119 -12.79 9.46 -2.95
C GLY A 119 -11.34 9.15 -2.59
N TYR A 120 -10.51 8.69 -3.53
CA TYR A 120 -9.10 8.36 -3.27
C TYR A 120 -8.32 9.50 -2.60
N GLU A 121 -8.50 10.74 -3.06
CA GLU A 121 -7.82 11.92 -2.50
C GLU A 121 -8.15 12.09 -1.00
N GLU A 122 -9.44 12.05 -0.65
CA GLU A 122 -9.93 12.23 0.72
C GLU A 122 -9.54 11.04 1.61
N ILE A 123 -9.75 9.82 1.12
CA ILE A 123 -9.64 8.59 1.93
C ILE A 123 -8.18 8.15 2.09
N CYS A 124 -7.40 8.16 1.02
CA CYS A 124 -6.02 7.69 1.04
C CYS A 124 -5.02 8.84 1.21
N LEU A 125 -5.12 9.91 0.41
CA LEU A 125 -4.02 10.88 0.29
C LEU A 125 -4.02 11.94 1.39
N GLU A 126 -5.16 12.50 1.76
CA GLU A 126 -5.23 13.54 2.79
C GLU A 126 -4.75 12.99 4.15
N GLY A 127 -5.28 11.84 4.57
CA GLY A 127 -4.86 11.16 5.79
C GLY A 127 -3.36 10.81 5.79
N ALA A 128 -2.83 10.33 4.66
CA ALA A 128 -1.42 10.05 4.47
C ALA A 128 -0.55 11.31 4.65
N ARG A 129 -0.94 12.45 4.05
CA ARG A 129 -0.24 13.73 4.19
C ARG A 129 -0.26 14.24 5.62
N GLN A 130 -1.40 14.13 6.32
CA GLN A 130 -1.51 14.52 7.73
C GLN A 130 -0.60 13.67 8.63
N MET A 131 -0.51 12.36 8.36
CA MET A 131 0.42 11.48 9.07
C MET A 131 1.88 11.84 8.74
N ALA A 132 2.20 12.06 7.47
CA ALA A 132 3.54 12.43 7.01
C ALA A 132 4.04 13.73 7.64
N ALA A 133 3.18 14.74 7.79
CA ALA A 133 3.51 16.01 8.44
C ALA A 133 4.01 15.83 9.88
N LYS A 134 3.49 14.82 10.59
CA LYS A 134 3.94 14.46 11.95
C LYS A 134 5.17 13.56 11.92
N PHE A 135 5.23 12.62 10.97
CA PHE A 135 6.27 11.59 10.89
C PHE A 135 7.61 12.09 10.34
N LYS A 136 7.61 12.88 9.26
CA LYS A 136 8.85 13.33 8.59
C LYS A 136 9.85 14.05 9.51
N PRO A 137 9.43 14.96 10.41
CA PRO A 137 10.35 15.58 11.37
C PRO A 137 11.02 14.58 12.33
N MET A 138 10.43 13.41 12.54
CA MET A 138 10.97 12.37 13.41
C MET A 138 12.14 11.61 12.73
N LEU A 139 12.18 11.57 11.39
CA LEU A 139 13.24 10.90 10.63
C LEU A 139 14.57 11.64 10.70
N SER A 140 14.55 12.95 10.94
CA SER A 140 15.76 13.80 11.06
C SER A 140 16.25 13.96 12.49
N ARG A 141 15.71 13.22 13.47
CA ARG A 141 16.19 13.26 14.85
C ARG A 141 17.62 12.74 14.91
N THR A 142 18.55 13.58 15.35
CA THR A 142 19.88 13.16 15.80
C THR A 142 19.85 12.94 17.31
N LYS A 143 20.54 11.90 17.77
CA LYS A 143 20.76 11.65 19.21
C LYS A 143 21.53 12.78 19.87
#